data_AF-A0A6A6W9K8-F1
#
_entry.id   AF-A0A6A6W9K8-F1
#
_cell.length_a   1.000
_cell.length_b   1.000
_cell.length_c   1.000
_cell.angle_alpha   90.00
_cell.angle_beta   90.00
_cell.angle_gamma   90.00
#
_symmetry.space_group_name_H-M   'P 1'
#
loop_
_entity.id
_entity.type
_entity.pdbx_description
1 polymer ?
#
loop_
_entity_poly.entity_id
_entity_poly.type
_entity_poly.pdbx_seq_one_letter_code
_entity_poly.pdbx_strand_id
1 'polypeptide(L)'
;SEADKKDAIKKANQIFAFTLKNSAGKTESWYLDLKETGEVGRGAAPAGKKAVTMVMNDADFQKMIDGKAKAQQLFMSGKLKIKGNVMGATKLEPILNKAKDQAKL
;
A
#
# COMPACT_ATOMS: atom_id res chain seq x y z
N SER A 1 -7.82 -15.17 -6.15
CA SER A 1 -9.05 -15.93 -5.83
C SER A 1 -9.64 -15.49 -4.49
N GLU A 2 -10.84 -15.96 -4.11
CA GLU A 2 -11.42 -15.72 -2.77
C GLU A 2 -10.52 -16.26 -1.63
N ALA A 3 -9.81 -17.37 -1.88
CA ALA A 3 -8.84 -17.92 -0.93
C ALA A 3 -7.64 -16.99 -0.73
N ASP A 4 -7.12 -16.41 -1.81
CA ASP A 4 -6.01 -15.44 -1.73
C ASP A 4 -6.41 -14.15 -1.00
N LYS A 5 -7.64 -13.69 -1.22
CA LYS A 5 -8.20 -12.53 -0.51
C LYS A 5 -8.22 -12.79 1.00
N LYS A 6 -8.74 -13.95 1.43
CA LYS A 6 -8.78 -14.35 2.85
C LYS A 6 -7.37 -14.52 3.44
N ASP A 7 -6.43 -15.08 2.67
CA ASP A 7 -5.02 -15.21 3.08
C ASP A 7 -4.36 -13.85 3.27
N ALA A 8 -4.59 -12.90 2.36
CA ALA A 8 -4.07 -11.54 2.45
C ALA A 8 -4.60 -10.79 3.67
N ILE A 9 -5.91 -10.88 3.95
CA ILE A 9 -6.54 -10.28 5.14
C ILE A 9 -5.90 -10.83 6.42
N LYS A 10 -5.76 -12.17 6.53
CA LYS A 10 -5.16 -12.80 7.71
C LYS A 10 -3.69 -12.40 7.93
N LYS A 11 -2.90 -12.34 6.85
CA LYS A 11 -1.46 -12.01 6.92
C LYS A 11 -1.22 -10.53 7.26
N ALA A 12 -2.00 -9.63 6.65
CA ALA A 12 -1.88 -8.21 6.91
C ALA A 12 -2.44 -7.83 8.29
N ASN A 13 -3.71 -8.13 8.52
CA ASN A 13 -4.51 -7.61 9.64
C ASN A 13 -4.33 -6.08 9.79
N GLN A 14 -4.43 -5.36 8.67
CA GLN A 14 -4.08 -3.95 8.56
C GLN A 14 -4.81 -3.28 7.41
N ILE A 15 -5.16 -2.00 7.59
CA ILE A 15 -5.63 -1.14 6.49
C ILE A 15 -4.43 -0.36 5.97
N PHE A 16 -4.15 -0.46 4.68
CA PHE A 16 -3.11 0.30 4.01
C PHE A 16 -3.74 1.45 3.26
N ALA A 17 -3.18 2.65 3.37
CA ALA A 17 -3.59 3.80 2.60
C ALA A 17 -2.41 4.35 1.81
N PHE A 18 -2.70 4.89 0.63
CA PHE A 18 -1.74 5.52 -0.25
C PHE A 18 -2.22 6.94 -0.54
N THR A 19 -1.32 7.89 -0.45
CA THR A 19 -1.55 9.27 -0.88
C THR A 19 -0.44 9.60 -1.87
N LEU A 20 -0.82 9.71 -3.15
CA LEU A 20 0.11 9.87 -4.26
C LEU A 20 0.03 11.29 -4.79
N LYS A 21 1.19 11.93 -4.93
CA LYS A 21 1.31 13.26 -5.52
C LYS A 21 1.91 13.15 -6.92
N ASN A 22 1.27 13.76 -7.91
CA ASN A 22 1.83 13.81 -9.27
C ASN A 22 2.71 15.06 -9.47
N SER A 23 3.36 15.15 -10.64
CA SER A 23 4.24 16.27 -11.00
C SER A 23 3.54 17.63 -11.04
N ALA A 24 2.23 17.67 -11.32
CA ALA A 24 1.40 18.88 -11.28
C ALA A 24 0.98 19.27 -9.84
N GLY A 25 1.43 18.53 -8.83
CA GLY A 25 1.12 18.78 -7.42
C GLY A 25 -0.26 18.30 -6.97
N LYS A 26 -1.03 17.65 -7.85
CA LYS A 26 -2.33 17.06 -7.51
C LYS A 26 -2.11 15.80 -6.67
N THR A 27 -2.99 15.60 -5.71
CA THR A 27 -2.93 14.47 -4.78
C THR A 27 -4.18 13.62 -4.95
N GLU A 28 -3.98 12.32 -5.06
CA GLU A 28 -5.05 11.33 -5.02
C GLU A 28 -4.75 10.32 -3.91
N SER A 29 -5.80 9.69 -3.37
CA SER A 29 -5.64 8.70 -2.32
C SER A 29 -6.45 7.45 -2.59
N TRP A 30 -5.96 6.33 -2.07
CA TRP A 30 -6.65 5.04 -2.07
C TRP A 30 -6.38 4.34 -0.75
N TYR A 31 -7.26 3.41 -0.40
CA TYR A 31 -7.00 2.46 0.67
C TYR A 31 -7.27 1.04 0.21
N LEU A 32 -6.58 0.11 0.85
CA LEU A 32 -6.77 -1.33 0.74
C LEU A 32 -7.03 -1.85 2.16
N ASP A 33 -8.26 -2.30 2.39
CA ASP A 33 -8.67 -2.90 3.65
C ASP A 33 -8.28 -4.38 3.67
N LEU A 34 -7.07 -4.70 4.11
CA LEU A 34 -6.66 -6.09 4.41
C LEU A 34 -6.83 -6.39 5.91
N LYS A 35 -7.86 -5.83 6.54
CA LYS A 35 -8.20 -6.09 7.93
C LYS A 35 -9.57 -6.72 8.06
N GLU A 36 -10.56 -6.20 7.35
CA GLU A 36 -11.96 -6.58 7.47
C GLU A 36 -12.50 -7.11 6.15
N THR A 37 -12.48 -6.31 5.08
CA THR A 37 -13.27 -6.61 3.88
C THR A 37 -12.47 -7.17 2.70
N GLY A 38 -11.15 -6.91 2.64
CA GLY A 38 -10.30 -7.20 1.49
C GLY A 38 -10.57 -6.30 0.28
N GLU A 39 -11.14 -5.11 0.49
CA GLU A 39 -11.58 -4.21 -0.59
C GLU A 39 -10.60 -3.06 -0.83
N VAL A 40 -10.65 -2.51 -2.04
CA VAL A 40 -9.97 -1.27 -2.42
C VAL A 40 -11.01 -0.16 -2.50
N GLY A 41 -10.71 0.98 -1.90
CA GLY A 41 -11.51 2.20 -2.04
C GLY A 41 -10.67 3.38 -2.50
N ARG A 42 -11.31 4.31 -3.22
CA ARG A 42 -10.72 5.62 -3.52
C ARG A 42 -10.96 6.58 -2.35
N GLY A 43 -9.98 7.41 -2.06
CA GLY A 43 -9.95 8.34 -0.93
C GLY A 43 -9.02 7.89 0.19
N ALA A 44 -9.07 8.64 1.30
CA ALA A 44 -8.36 8.26 2.53
C ALA A 44 -8.97 6.98 3.14
N ALA A 45 -8.25 6.35 4.05
CA ALA A 45 -8.80 5.24 4.83
C ALA A 45 -10.07 5.67 5.60
N PRO A 46 -11.04 4.76 5.82
CA PRO A 46 -12.29 5.08 6.51
C PRO A 46 -12.06 5.75 7.87
N ALA A 47 -12.85 6.78 8.16
CA ALA A 47 -12.73 7.53 9.41
C ALA A 47 -12.87 6.61 10.64
N GLY A 48 -12.06 6.87 11.67
CA GLY A 48 -12.04 6.06 12.90
C GLY A 48 -11.31 4.71 12.78
N LYS A 49 -10.87 4.31 11.58
CA LYS A 49 -10.05 3.11 11.39
C LYS A 49 -8.56 3.44 11.48
N LYS A 50 -7.79 2.60 12.18
CA LYS A 50 -6.32 2.70 12.22
C LYS A 50 -5.77 2.16 10.90
N ALA A 51 -5.11 3.03 10.14
CA ALA A 51 -4.45 2.69 8.88
C ALA A 51 -2.97 3.07 8.91
N VAL A 52 -2.19 2.41 8.05
CA VAL A 52 -0.83 2.82 7.71
C VAL A 52 -0.88 3.59 6.40
N THR A 53 -0.57 4.88 6.43
CA THR A 53 -0.62 5.73 5.24
C THR A 53 0.78 5.93 4.67
N MET A 54 0.98 5.50 3.43
CA MET A 54 2.17 5.73 2.63
C MET A 54 1.96 6.96 1.75
N VAL A 55 2.81 7.97 1.91
CA VAL A 55 2.78 9.21 1.14
C VAL A 55 4.04 9.28 0.29
N MET A 56 3.87 9.35 -1.03
CA MET A 56 4.98 9.45 -1.99
C MET A 56 4.51 10.07 -3.31
N ASN A 57 5.43 10.29 -4.25
CA ASN A 57 5.06 10.68 -5.60
C ASN A 57 4.60 9.46 -6.42
N ASP A 58 3.72 9.67 -7.39
CA ASP A 58 3.19 8.61 -8.26
C ASP A 58 4.28 7.84 -9.04
N ALA A 59 5.31 8.54 -9.52
CA ALA A 59 6.43 7.93 -10.22
C ALA A 59 7.28 7.00 -9.33
N ASP A 60 7.46 7.36 -8.05
CA ASP A 60 8.17 6.49 -7.10
C ASP A 60 7.30 5.28 -6.71
N PHE A 61 5.97 5.48 -6.60
CA PHE A 61 5.02 4.39 -6.41
C PHE A 61 5.05 3.39 -7.58
N GLN A 62 5.03 3.86 -8.83
CA GLN A 62 5.14 2.99 -10.00
C GLN A 62 6.44 2.18 -9.98
N LYS A 63 7.59 2.83 -9.72
CA LYS A 63 8.88 2.13 -9.61
C LYS A 63 8.86 1.08 -8.49
N MET A 64 8.22 1.37 -7.37
CA MET A 64 8.09 0.44 -6.25
C MET A 64 7.27 -0.80 -6.65
N ILE A 65 6.09 -0.62 -7.25
CA ILE A 65 5.23 -1.73 -7.72
C ILE A 65 5.91 -2.54 -8.85
N ASP A 66 6.65 -1.86 -9.72
CA ASP A 66 7.45 -2.52 -10.76
C ASP A 66 8.60 -3.35 -10.19
N GLY A 67 9.00 -3.12 -8.92
CA GLY A 67 10.18 -3.72 -8.30
C GLY A 67 11.50 -3.01 -8.66
N LYS A 68 11.43 -1.84 -9.29
CA LYS A 68 12.57 -0.98 -9.67
C LYS A 68 13.07 -0.09 -8.53
N ALA A 69 12.30 0.03 -7.45
CA ALA A 69 12.69 0.74 -6.23
C ALA A 69 12.22 -0.03 -4.99
N LYS A 70 13.07 -0.12 -3.95
CA LYS A 70 12.71 -0.77 -2.69
C LYS A 70 12.04 0.22 -1.74
N ALA A 71 10.94 -0.18 -1.09
CA ALA A 71 10.21 0.66 -0.14
C ALA A 71 11.10 1.17 1.00
N GLN A 72 11.98 0.31 1.52
CA GLN A 72 12.95 0.70 2.57
C GLN A 72 13.87 1.83 2.12
N GLN A 73 14.38 1.79 0.88
CA GLN A 73 15.26 2.84 0.35
C GLN A 73 14.50 4.16 0.17
N LEU A 74 13.27 4.10 -0.38
CA LEU A 74 12.42 5.29 -0.52
C LEU A 74 12.09 5.91 0.83
N PHE A 75 11.87 5.09 1.86
CA PHE A 75 11.62 5.56 3.23
C PHE A 75 12.85 6.24 3.83
N MET A 76 14.03 5.59 3.76
CA MET A 76 15.28 6.16 4.26
C MET A 76 15.67 7.46 3.53
N SER A 77 15.33 7.59 2.25
CA SER A 77 15.58 8.82 1.47
C SER A 77 14.50 9.90 1.64
N GLY A 78 13.48 9.67 2.47
CA GLY A 78 12.36 10.59 2.70
C GLY A 78 11.36 10.73 1.54
N LYS A 79 11.49 9.91 0.48
CA LYS A 79 10.58 9.91 -0.68
C LYS A 79 9.28 9.16 -0.40
N LEU A 80 9.34 8.14 0.46
CA LEU A 80 8.19 7.51 1.09
C LEU A 80 8.12 8.00 2.54
N LYS A 81 6.99 8.61 2.91
CA LYS A 81 6.66 8.91 4.30
C LYS A 81 5.60 7.93 4.78
N ILE A 82 5.78 7.39 5.98
CA ILE A 82 4.83 6.48 6.60
C ILE A 82 4.18 7.18 7.79
N LYS A 83 2.85 7.25 7.80
CA LYS A 83 2.06 7.67 8.97
C LYS A 83 1.40 6.43 9.58
N GLY A 84 1.37 6.35 10.92
CA GLY A 84 0.85 5.19 11.65
C GLY A 84 1.93 4.17 11.97
N ASN A 85 1.56 2.89 12.03
CA ASN A 85 2.46 1.81 12.45
C ASN A 85 3.43 1.41 11.32
N VAL A 86 4.69 1.81 11.42
CA VAL A 86 5.76 1.48 10.45
C VAL A 86 5.96 -0.03 10.30
N MET A 87 5.91 -0.80 11.38
CA MET A 87 6.01 -2.27 11.31
C MET A 87 4.80 -2.88 10.59
N GLY A 88 3.65 -2.21 10.62
CA GLY A 88 2.49 -2.59 9.81
C GLY A 88 2.75 -2.45 8.31
N ALA A 89 3.55 -1.45 7.89
CA ALA A 89 3.84 -1.18 6.48
C ALA A 89 4.58 -2.34 5.79
N THR A 90 5.48 -3.02 6.52
CA THR A 90 6.32 -4.09 5.95
C THR A 90 5.52 -5.32 5.54
N LYS A 91 4.31 -5.49 6.09
CA LYS A 91 3.42 -6.61 5.75
C LYS A 91 2.84 -6.52 4.33
N LEU A 92 2.87 -5.34 3.71
CA LEU A 92 2.28 -5.12 2.40
C LEU A 92 3.10 -5.76 1.27
N GLU A 93 4.43 -5.67 1.34
CA GLU A 93 5.35 -6.12 0.28
C GLU A 93 5.16 -7.59 -0.12
N PRO A 94 5.16 -8.58 0.81
CA PRO A 94 4.95 -9.98 0.43
C PRO A 94 3.55 -10.24 -0.16
N ILE A 95 2.54 -9.45 0.21
CA ILE A 95 1.17 -9.59 -0.31
C ILE A 95 1.11 -9.08 -1.76
N LEU A 96 1.71 -7.93 -2.03
CA LEU A 96 1.79 -7.38 -3.38
C LEU A 96 2.62 -8.26 -4.31
N ASN A 97 3.73 -8.84 -3.83
CA ASN A 97 4.55 -9.77 -4.62
C ASN A 97 3.74 -11.01 -5.02
N LYS A 98 3.04 -11.65 -4.07
CA LYS A 98 2.16 -12.78 -4.37
C LYS A 98 1.08 -12.42 -5.40
N ALA A 99 0.44 -11.25 -5.25
CA ALA A 99 -0.59 -10.78 -6.18
C ALA A 99 -0.03 -10.52 -7.58
N LYS A 100 1.19 -9.95 -7.67
CA LYS A 100 1.88 -9.67 -8.94
C LYS A 100 2.27 -10.96 -9.66
N ASP A 101 2.75 -11.96 -8.93
CA ASP A 101 3.13 -13.26 -9.52
C ASP A 101 1.90 -13.99 -10.08
N GLN A 102 0.76 -13.89 -9.41
CA GLN A 102 -0.51 -14.41 -9.92
C GLN A 102 -1.04 -13.66 -11.15
N ALA A 103 -0.81 -12.35 -11.25
CA ALA A 103 -1.27 -11.54 -12.38
C ALA A 103 -0.44 -11.71 -13.66
N LYS A 104 0.73 -12.33 -13.56
CA LYS A 104 1.59 -12.66 -14.72
C LYS A 104 1.25 -14.01 -15.37
N LEU A 105 0.44 -14.82 -14.69
CA LEU A 105 -0.08 -16.11 -15.14
C LEU A 105 -1.46 -15.92 -15.79
#